data_AF-A0A7C9AEB0-F1
#
_entry.id   AF-A0A7C9AEB0-F1
#
_cell.length_a   1.000
_cell.length_b   1.000
_cell.length_c   1.000
_cell.angle_alpha   90.00
_cell.angle_beta   90.00
_cell.angle_gamma   90.00
#
_symmetry.space_group_name_H-M   'P 1'
#
loop_
_entity.id
_entity.type
_entity.pdbx_description
1 polymer ?
#
loop_
_entity_poly.entity_id
_entity_poly.type
_entity_poly.pdbx_seq_one_letter_code
_entity_poly.pdbx_strand_id
1 'polypeptide(L)'
;FLSDVRDTLGCPVTYQQDIRVVRTNFHSESEEHYFQESSCTGTEAMRPFLIDDILKCEVAYREGYTIALRGMQFRSKSIGAMSQAIASLFGQPAVGTNLYVTPPNSQGLACHFDDHCVFVCQLFGIKEWTVFPQPVVQLPRLYEHLEVPKDLREGRQILLREGDILYIPRGFAHKAHTVTGVDANSSHDGFSVHLTLAIEVEPPFLKA
;
A
#
# COMPACT_ATOMS: atom_id res chain seq x y z
N PHE A 1 10.62 -19.95 -1.15
CA PHE A 1 10.88 -18.86 -2.14
C PHE A 1 12.01 -19.21 -3.10
N LEU A 2 13.30 -19.19 -2.72
CA LEU A 2 14.39 -19.50 -3.68
C LEU A 2 14.37 -20.94 -4.22
N SER A 3 13.81 -21.90 -3.49
CA SER A 3 13.57 -23.27 -3.98
C SER A 3 12.41 -23.37 -4.97
N ASP A 4 11.46 -22.44 -4.90
CA ASP A 4 10.18 -22.47 -5.64
C ASP A 4 10.23 -21.61 -6.91
N VAL A 5 11.30 -20.84 -7.11
CA VAL A 5 11.51 -19.91 -8.25
C VAL A 5 12.48 -20.51 -9.28
N ARG A 6 12.83 -21.81 -9.15
CA ARG A 6 13.83 -22.47 -10.00
C ARG A 6 13.58 -22.35 -11.51
N ASP A 7 12.33 -22.15 -11.93
CA ASP A 7 11.94 -22.05 -13.35
C ASP A 7 11.26 -20.72 -13.74
N THR A 8 11.20 -19.72 -12.86
CA THR A 8 10.45 -18.45 -13.07
C THR A 8 11.28 -17.17 -12.90
N LEU A 9 12.61 -17.27 -12.92
CA LEU A 9 13.46 -16.07 -12.98
C LEU A 9 13.25 -15.34 -14.32
N GLY A 10 12.89 -14.06 -14.25
CA GLY A 10 12.68 -13.21 -15.44
C GLY A 10 11.22 -12.91 -15.81
N CYS A 11 10.26 -13.13 -14.90
CA CYS A 11 8.87 -12.75 -15.15
C CYS A 11 8.70 -11.22 -15.35
N PRO A 12 7.85 -10.77 -16.29
CA PRO A 12 7.49 -9.37 -16.41
C PRO A 12 6.87 -8.81 -15.12
N VAL A 13 7.11 -7.53 -14.84
CA VAL A 13 6.35 -6.78 -13.83
C VAL A 13 4.90 -6.79 -14.25
N THR A 14 3.98 -7.11 -13.34
CA THR A 14 2.56 -7.19 -13.62
C THR A 14 1.80 -6.05 -12.94
N TYR A 15 0.95 -5.35 -13.71
CA TYR A 15 0.05 -4.33 -13.15
C TYR A 15 -0.99 -4.96 -12.22
N GLN A 16 -1.39 -4.25 -11.17
CA GLN A 16 -2.22 -4.72 -10.05
C GLN A 16 -1.57 -5.73 -9.09
N GLN A 17 -0.63 -6.54 -9.56
CA GLN A 17 0.12 -7.45 -8.68
C GLN A 17 1.37 -6.78 -8.08
N ASP A 18 2.25 -6.26 -8.93
CA ASP A 18 3.56 -5.72 -8.54
C ASP A 18 3.56 -4.20 -8.43
N ILE A 19 2.80 -3.54 -9.29
CA ILE A 19 2.66 -2.09 -9.35
C ILE A 19 1.20 -1.70 -9.53
N ARG A 20 0.75 -0.71 -8.77
CA ARG A 20 -0.56 -0.07 -8.90
C ARG A 20 -0.36 1.44 -9.08
N VAL A 21 -1.20 2.04 -9.92
CA VAL A 21 -1.27 3.49 -10.10
C VAL A 21 -2.70 3.88 -9.81
N VAL A 22 -2.93 4.37 -8.59
CA VAL A 22 -4.27 4.45 -7.98
C VAL A 22 -4.51 5.79 -7.31
N ARG A 23 -5.75 6.25 -7.33
CA ARG A 23 -6.22 7.38 -6.50
C ARG A 23 -7.59 7.07 -5.93
N THR A 24 -7.96 7.77 -4.86
CA THR A 24 -9.34 7.78 -4.39
C THR A 24 -10.14 8.87 -5.08
N ASN A 25 -11.31 8.52 -5.60
CA ASN A 25 -12.30 9.50 -6.00
C ASN A 25 -13.10 9.94 -4.77
N PHE A 26 -12.98 11.22 -4.39
CA PHE A 26 -13.63 11.75 -3.19
C PHE A 26 -15.17 11.79 -3.27
N HIS A 27 -15.76 11.67 -4.46
CA HIS A 27 -17.23 11.63 -4.61
C HIS A 27 -17.79 10.23 -4.39
N SER A 28 -17.12 9.20 -4.94
CA SER A 28 -17.57 7.80 -4.81
C SER A 28 -16.92 7.06 -3.63
N GLU A 29 -15.90 7.65 -3.02
CA GLU A 29 -15.06 7.04 -1.97
C GLU A 29 -14.41 5.71 -2.41
N SER A 30 -14.20 5.54 -3.71
CA SER A 30 -13.67 4.32 -4.31
C SER A 30 -12.29 4.53 -4.94
N GLU A 31 -11.55 3.44 -5.13
CA GLU A 31 -10.27 3.46 -5.84
C GLU A 31 -10.48 3.54 -7.37
N GLU A 32 -9.75 4.43 -8.02
CA GLU A 32 -9.63 4.54 -9.46
C GLU A 32 -8.23 4.10 -9.88
N HIS A 33 -8.16 3.11 -10.77
CA HIS A 33 -6.92 2.64 -11.38
C HIS A 33 -6.65 3.39 -12.68
N TYR A 34 -5.44 3.93 -12.83
CA TYR A 34 -5.08 4.73 -14.01
C TYR A 34 -5.10 3.90 -15.30
N PHE A 35 -4.53 2.70 -15.26
CA PHE A 35 -4.59 1.76 -16.37
C PHE A 35 -5.85 0.91 -16.21
N GLN A 36 -6.86 1.18 -17.04
CA GLN A 36 -8.06 0.34 -17.10
C GLN A 36 -7.72 -1.02 -17.70
N GLU A 37 -8.36 -2.07 -17.18
CA GLU A 37 -8.38 -3.35 -17.87
C GLU A 37 -9.19 -3.18 -19.16
N SER A 38 -8.56 -3.43 -20.30
CA SER A 38 -9.33 -3.70 -21.51
C SER A 38 -10.23 -4.89 -21.19
N SER A 39 -11.54 -4.68 -21.24
CA SER A 39 -12.57 -5.69 -21.01
C SER A 39 -12.44 -6.83 -22.03
N CYS A 40 -11.54 -7.76 -21.75
CA CYS A 40 -11.39 -8.99 -22.50
C CYS A 40 -11.99 -10.10 -21.65
N THR A 41 -13.22 -10.48 -21.97
CA THR A 41 -13.92 -11.64 -21.43
C THR A 41 -13.08 -12.90 -21.61
N GLY A 42 -12.69 -13.55 -20.50
CA GLY A 42 -12.14 -14.89 -20.48
C GLY A 42 -10.73 -14.96 -19.89
N THR A 43 -10.64 -15.50 -18.66
CA THR A 43 -9.44 -15.65 -17.81
C THR A 43 -8.73 -14.32 -17.50
N GLU A 44 -8.62 -13.96 -16.22
CA GLU A 44 -7.86 -12.78 -15.74
C GLU A 44 -6.39 -12.87 -16.17
N ALA A 45 -6.11 -12.50 -17.41
CA ALA A 45 -4.77 -12.49 -17.95
C ALA A 45 -4.05 -11.30 -17.30
N MET A 46 -3.14 -11.61 -16.38
CA MET A 46 -2.22 -10.68 -15.76
C MET A 46 -1.60 -9.74 -16.80
N ARG A 47 -1.93 -8.43 -16.72
CA ARG A 47 -1.44 -7.42 -17.66
C ARG A 47 0.03 -7.09 -17.36
N PRO A 48 0.97 -7.35 -18.29
CA PRO A 48 2.35 -6.93 -18.10
C PRO A 48 2.44 -5.40 -18.09
N PHE A 49 3.32 -4.88 -17.24
CA PHE A 49 3.62 -3.46 -17.13
C PHE A 49 4.76 -3.12 -18.10
N LEU A 50 4.46 -2.26 -19.08
CA LEU A 50 5.36 -2.00 -20.20
C LEU A 50 6.16 -0.71 -20.01
N ILE A 51 7.21 -0.53 -20.82
CA ILE A 51 8.02 0.70 -20.79
C ILE A 51 7.20 1.96 -21.05
N ASP A 52 6.22 1.89 -21.95
CA ASP A 52 5.30 3.01 -22.23
C ASP A 52 4.41 3.35 -21.04
N ASP A 53 4.15 2.40 -20.15
CA ASP A 53 3.38 2.65 -18.92
C ASP A 53 4.20 3.46 -17.90
N ILE A 54 5.53 3.32 -17.89
CA ILE A 54 6.41 4.12 -17.02
C ILE A 54 6.26 5.60 -17.34
N LEU A 55 6.22 5.96 -18.63
CA LEU A 55 6.04 7.36 -19.05
C LEU A 55 4.66 7.89 -18.64
N LYS A 56 3.63 7.03 -18.71
CA LYS A 56 2.27 7.38 -18.27
C LYS A 56 2.16 7.54 -16.75
N CYS A 57 3.01 6.89 -15.96
CA CYS A 57 3.05 7.11 -14.51
C CYS A 57 3.38 8.57 -14.15
N GLU A 58 4.23 9.25 -14.91
CA GLU A 58 4.53 10.66 -14.65
C GLU A 58 3.31 11.55 -14.87
N VAL A 59 2.54 11.28 -15.93
CA VAL A 59 1.27 11.97 -16.20
C VAL A 59 0.26 11.68 -15.10
N ALA A 60 0.05 10.40 -14.77
CA ALA A 60 -0.85 9.98 -13.70
C ALA A 60 -0.50 10.62 -12.35
N TYR A 61 0.79 10.69 -12.02
CA TYR A 61 1.26 11.30 -10.80
C TYR A 61 0.91 12.79 -10.72
N ARG A 62 1.08 13.54 -11.82
CA ARG A 62 0.65 14.96 -11.89
C ARG A 62 -0.88 15.11 -11.79
N GLU A 63 -1.64 14.08 -12.15
CA GLU A 63 -3.10 14.01 -12.02
C GLU A 63 -3.57 13.50 -10.64
N GLY A 64 -2.65 13.36 -9.68
CA GLY A 64 -2.96 13.02 -8.29
C GLY A 64 -2.86 11.53 -7.95
N TYR A 65 -2.45 10.66 -8.89
CA TYR A 65 -2.34 9.23 -8.65
C TYR A 65 -1.11 8.86 -7.81
N THR A 66 -1.32 7.95 -6.85
CA THR A 66 -0.27 7.29 -6.10
C THR A 66 0.33 6.16 -6.92
N ILE A 67 1.67 6.08 -6.92
CA ILE A 67 2.39 4.92 -7.42
C ILE A 67 2.66 4.00 -6.22
N ALA A 68 2.10 2.79 -6.24
CA ALA A 68 2.27 1.78 -5.21
C ALA A 68 3.05 0.59 -5.75
N LEU A 69 4.16 0.25 -5.11
CA LEU A 69 5.04 -0.87 -5.46
C LEU A 69 4.95 -1.93 -4.38
N ARG A 70 4.56 -3.15 -4.77
CA ARG A 70 4.48 -4.31 -3.89
C ARG A 70 5.82 -5.04 -3.83
N GLY A 71 6.09 -5.67 -2.68
CA GLY A 71 7.16 -6.66 -2.56
C GLY A 71 8.55 -6.04 -2.54
N MET A 72 8.74 -4.89 -1.90
CA MET A 72 10.03 -4.20 -1.83
C MET A 72 11.14 -5.04 -1.18
N GLN A 73 10.79 -6.02 -0.36
CA GLN A 73 11.70 -7.00 0.24
C GLN A 73 12.43 -7.86 -0.80
N PHE A 74 11.86 -7.99 -2.01
CA PHE A 74 12.48 -8.70 -3.14
C PHE A 74 13.31 -7.78 -4.04
N ARG A 75 13.18 -6.46 -3.88
CA ARG A 75 13.78 -5.44 -4.75
C ARG A 75 14.96 -4.72 -4.10
N SER A 76 15.04 -4.74 -2.78
CA SER A 76 16.12 -4.10 -2.01
C SER A 76 16.70 -5.06 -0.98
N LYS A 77 18.03 -5.23 -1.00
CA LYS A 77 18.74 -6.09 -0.04
C LYS A 77 18.53 -5.62 1.41
N SER A 78 18.53 -4.31 1.65
CA SER A 78 18.35 -3.76 3.01
C SER A 78 16.92 -3.95 3.50
N ILE A 79 15.92 -3.71 2.65
CA ILE A 79 14.50 -3.93 3.00
C ILE A 79 14.23 -5.43 3.21
N GLY A 80 14.81 -6.29 2.37
CA GLY A 80 14.72 -7.74 2.51
C GLY A 80 15.28 -8.24 3.85
N ALA A 81 16.48 -7.79 4.22
CA ALA A 81 17.10 -8.14 5.50
C ALA A 81 16.27 -7.65 6.70
N MET A 82 15.77 -6.41 6.63
CA MET A 82 14.89 -5.85 7.67
C MET A 82 13.59 -6.66 7.80
N SER A 83 12.93 -6.99 6.69
CA SER A 83 11.69 -7.76 6.68
C SER A 83 11.88 -9.14 7.31
N GLN A 84 12.98 -9.82 6.99
CA GLN A 84 13.33 -11.11 7.59
C GLN A 84 13.60 -11.01 9.09
N ALA A 85 14.33 -9.97 9.51
CA ALA A 85 14.62 -9.74 10.92
C ALA A 85 13.34 -9.48 11.73
N ILE A 86 12.42 -8.66 11.19
CA ILE A 86 11.14 -8.36 11.82
C ILE A 86 10.24 -9.59 11.87
N ALA A 87 10.13 -10.35 10.78
CA ALA A 87 9.38 -11.62 10.75
C ALA A 87 9.87 -12.58 11.84
N SER A 88 11.20 -12.74 11.93
CA SER A 88 11.83 -13.58 12.96
C SER A 88 11.57 -13.06 14.38
N LEU A 89 11.61 -11.74 14.59
CA LEU A 89 11.39 -11.13 15.90
C LEU A 89 9.96 -11.36 16.41
N PHE A 90 8.97 -11.25 15.52
CA PHE A 90 7.56 -11.46 15.86
C PHE A 90 7.11 -12.93 15.78
N GLY A 91 7.99 -13.84 15.38
CA GLY A 91 7.65 -15.25 15.18
C GLY A 91 6.60 -15.48 14.09
N GLN A 92 6.59 -14.63 13.06
CA GLN A 92 5.60 -14.64 11.99
C GLN A 92 6.18 -15.24 10.70
N PRO A 93 5.36 -15.88 9.85
CA PRO A 93 5.82 -16.53 8.62
C PRO A 93 6.55 -15.58 7.67
N ALA A 94 6.11 -14.32 7.58
CA ALA A 94 6.70 -13.34 6.69
C ALA A 94 6.35 -11.90 7.10
N VAL A 95 7.08 -10.96 6.50
CA VAL A 95 6.72 -9.54 6.47
C VAL A 95 6.68 -9.08 5.03
N GLY A 96 5.49 -8.69 4.57
CA GLY A 96 5.29 -8.05 3.27
C GLY A 96 5.67 -6.59 3.33
N THR A 97 6.30 -6.04 2.29
CA THR A 97 6.67 -4.61 2.27
C THR A 97 6.22 -3.93 0.99
N ASN A 98 5.51 -2.81 1.13
CA ASN A 98 5.01 -2.03 0.00
C ASN A 98 5.48 -0.57 0.13
N LEU A 99 5.82 0.05 -0.99
CA LEU A 99 6.21 1.45 -1.05
C LEU A 99 5.11 2.24 -1.78
N TYR A 100 4.81 3.42 -1.27
CA TYR A 100 3.81 4.31 -1.85
C TYR A 100 4.40 5.70 -2.03
N VAL A 101 4.29 6.22 -3.25
CA VAL A 101 4.67 7.60 -3.60
C VAL A 101 3.40 8.34 -3.96
N THR A 102 2.96 9.26 -3.11
CA THR A 102 1.68 9.97 -3.26
C THR A 102 1.95 11.46 -3.52
N PRO A 103 1.43 12.04 -4.61
CA PRO A 103 1.60 13.45 -4.91
C PRO A 103 0.92 14.36 -3.86
N PRO A 104 1.23 15.66 -3.87
CA PRO A 104 0.61 16.63 -2.98
C PRO A 104 -0.92 16.65 -3.09
N ASN A 105 -1.61 16.87 -1.97
CA ASN A 105 -3.07 17.04 -1.91
C ASN A 105 -3.87 15.88 -2.51
N SER A 106 -3.36 14.66 -2.39
CA SER A 106 -4.01 13.47 -2.94
C SER A 106 -4.06 12.29 -1.98
N GLN A 107 -5.00 11.39 -2.27
CA GLN A 107 -5.19 10.12 -1.56
C GLN A 107 -5.09 8.99 -2.58
N GLY A 108 -4.28 7.97 -2.27
CA GLY A 108 -4.07 6.82 -3.14
C GLY A 108 -5.17 5.76 -3.00
N LEU A 109 -5.25 5.16 -1.81
CA LEU A 109 -6.19 4.08 -1.51
C LEU A 109 -7.43 4.61 -0.81
N ALA A 110 -8.58 3.99 -1.09
CA ALA A 110 -9.83 4.29 -0.42
C ALA A 110 -9.75 3.90 1.06
N CYS A 111 -10.77 4.26 1.86
CA CYS A 111 -10.84 3.79 3.23
C CYS A 111 -10.97 2.25 3.24
N HIS A 112 -10.04 1.56 3.91
CA HIS A 112 -9.98 0.10 3.95
C HIS A 112 -9.46 -0.38 5.30
N PHE A 113 -9.54 -1.68 5.55
CA PHE A 113 -8.82 -2.35 6.63
C PHE A 113 -8.00 -3.50 6.04
N ASP A 114 -6.93 -3.87 6.74
CA ASP A 114 -6.06 -4.98 6.36
C ASP A 114 -6.35 -6.24 7.17
N ASP A 115 -6.06 -7.39 6.58
CA ASP A 115 -6.01 -8.70 7.24
C ASP A 115 -4.70 -8.96 8.02
N HIS A 116 -3.79 -8.00 7.99
CA HIS A 116 -2.48 -8.04 8.64
C HIS A 116 -2.23 -6.77 9.46
N CYS A 117 -1.41 -6.88 10.50
CA CYS A 117 -1.01 -5.68 11.23
C CYS A 117 0.06 -4.95 10.42
N VAL A 118 0.03 -3.62 10.39
CA VAL A 118 0.96 -2.84 9.58
C VAL A 118 1.73 -1.83 10.42
N PHE A 119 3.05 -1.77 10.20
CA PHE A 119 3.87 -0.63 10.57
C PHE A 119 4.06 0.25 9.34
N VAL A 120 3.61 1.50 9.42
CA VAL A 120 3.83 2.53 8.40
C VAL A 120 5.08 3.32 8.80
N CYS A 121 6.10 3.32 7.95
CA CYS A 121 7.30 4.11 8.12
C CYS A 121 7.29 5.29 7.13
N GLN A 122 7.22 6.52 7.63
CA GLN A 122 7.22 7.71 6.79
C GLN A 122 8.66 8.04 6.38
N LEU A 123 8.96 7.90 5.08
CA LEU A 123 10.32 8.04 4.55
C LEU A 123 10.61 9.45 4.03
N PHE A 124 9.62 10.10 3.44
CA PHE A 124 9.77 11.44 2.88
C PHE A 124 8.45 12.22 2.95
N GLY A 125 8.52 13.53 3.21
CA GLY A 125 7.36 14.42 3.25
C GLY A 125 6.39 14.11 4.40
N ILE A 126 5.17 14.62 4.26
CA ILE A 126 4.15 14.58 5.32
C ILE A 126 2.91 13.82 4.84
N LYS A 127 2.34 12.97 5.70
CA LYS A 127 1.09 12.27 5.42
C LYS A 127 0.15 12.30 6.61
N GLU A 128 -1.08 12.72 6.38
CA GLU A 128 -2.16 12.63 7.36
C GLU A 128 -2.84 11.26 7.25
N TRP A 129 -2.81 10.50 8.33
CA TRP A 129 -3.51 9.24 8.49
C TRP A 129 -4.75 9.44 9.33
N THR A 130 -5.88 8.89 8.90
CA THR A 130 -7.07 8.74 9.74
C THR A 130 -7.23 7.26 10.08
N VAL A 131 -7.24 6.93 11.38
CA VAL A 131 -7.46 5.56 11.87
C VAL A 131 -8.74 5.52 12.69
N PHE A 132 -9.65 4.62 12.33
CA PHE A 132 -10.95 4.51 12.97
C PHE A 132 -10.86 3.63 14.23
N PRO A 133 -11.50 4.02 15.35
CA PRO A 133 -11.19 3.47 16.67
C PRO A 133 -11.76 2.05 16.92
N GLN A 134 -12.67 1.59 16.07
CA GLN A 134 -13.26 0.25 16.17
C GLN A 134 -12.86 -0.57 14.95
N PRO A 135 -12.49 -1.85 15.15
CA PRO A 135 -12.22 -2.72 14.02
C PRO A 135 -13.53 -2.97 13.27
N VAL A 136 -13.45 -2.93 11.94
CA VAL A 136 -14.55 -3.38 11.05
C VAL A 136 -14.75 -4.88 11.23
N VAL A 137 -13.65 -5.61 11.31
CA VAL A 137 -13.60 -7.05 11.61
C VAL A 137 -12.62 -7.28 12.75
N GLN A 138 -13.02 -8.04 13.77
CA GLN A 138 -12.13 -8.37 14.86
C GLN A 138 -11.09 -9.40 14.40
N LEU A 139 -9.82 -8.98 14.27
CA LEU A 139 -8.69 -9.85 13.95
C LEU A 139 -8.90 -10.68 12.65
N PRO A 140 -9.21 -10.05 11.51
CA PRO A 140 -9.46 -10.73 10.25
C PRO A 140 -8.36 -11.73 9.88
N ARG A 141 -8.74 -12.78 9.15
CA ARG A 141 -7.82 -13.74 8.55
C ARG A 141 -7.54 -13.40 7.09
N LEU A 142 -6.52 -14.05 6.52
CA LEU A 142 -6.12 -13.87 5.13
C LEU A 142 -7.32 -14.00 4.18
N TYR A 143 -7.49 -13.01 3.32
CA TYR A 143 -8.61 -12.89 2.35
C TYR A 143 -10.00 -12.62 2.94
N GLU A 144 -10.08 -12.28 4.24
CA GLU A 144 -11.33 -11.80 4.83
C GLU A 144 -11.56 -10.34 4.44
N HIS A 145 -12.27 -10.15 3.32
CA HIS A 145 -12.61 -8.84 2.78
C HIS A 145 -14.08 -8.51 3.07
N LEU A 146 -14.30 -7.35 3.70
CA LEU A 146 -15.63 -6.76 3.87
C LEU A 146 -15.58 -5.30 3.43
N GLU A 147 -16.73 -4.79 3.00
CA GLU A 147 -16.88 -3.36 2.75
C GLU A 147 -16.77 -2.59 4.07
N VAL A 148 -16.06 -1.46 4.02
CA VAL A 148 -16.00 -0.55 5.15
C VAL A 148 -17.34 0.18 5.26
N PRO A 149 -18.03 0.15 6.41
CA PRO A 149 -19.27 0.88 6.61
C PRO A 149 -19.09 2.40 6.38
N LYS A 150 -20.13 3.07 5.87
CA LYS A 150 -20.07 4.53 5.63
C LYS A 150 -20.20 5.35 6.92
N ASP A 151 -20.83 4.78 7.94
CA ASP A 151 -21.17 5.39 9.22
C ASP A 151 -20.15 5.07 10.32
N LEU A 152 -18.86 5.10 9.97
CA LEU A 152 -17.81 4.95 10.98
C LEU A 152 -17.83 6.12 11.96
N ARG A 153 -17.50 5.80 13.22
CA ARG A 153 -17.20 6.80 14.25
C ARG A 153 -16.08 7.72 13.80
N GLU A 154 -15.96 8.89 14.40
CA GLU A 154 -14.86 9.81 14.11
C GLU A 154 -13.50 9.12 14.28
N GLY A 155 -12.70 9.14 13.21
CA GLY A 155 -11.37 8.57 13.20
C GLY A 155 -10.34 9.52 13.82
N ARG A 156 -9.30 8.95 14.42
CA ARG A 156 -8.17 9.73 14.93
C ARG A 156 -7.29 10.16 13.77
N GLN A 157 -7.10 11.46 13.60
CA GLN A 157 -6.12 12.03 12.67
C GLN A 157 -4.72 12.01 13.30
N ILE A 158 -3.73 11.57 12.53
CA ILE A 158 -2.34 11.43 12.92
C ILE A 158 -1.49 11.94 11.76
N LEU A 159 -0.67 12.95 12.01
CA LEU A 159 0.21 13.52 11.02
C LEU A 159 1.61 12.90 11.14
N LEU A 160 2.04 12.14 10.14
CA LEU A 160 3.37 11.55 10.10
C LEU A 160 4.33 12.44 9.30
N ARG A 161 5.51 12.67 9.86
CA ARG A 161 6.67 13.31 9.23
C ARG A 161 7.79 12.30 9.04
N GLU A 162 8.82 12.70 8.29
CA GLU A 162 9.98 11.84 8.02
C GLU A 162 10.57 11.26 9.31
N GLY A 163 10.72 9.93 9.35
CA GLY A 163 11.21 9.19 10.51
C GLY A 163 10.13 8.70 11.46
N ASP A 164 8.89 9.21 11.36
CA ASP A 164 7.79 8.72 12.18
C ASP A 164 7.34 7.32 11.77
N ILE A 165 6.86 6.56 12.76
CA ILE A 165 6.31 5.22 12.57
C ILE A 165 4.92 5.15 13.19
N LEU A 166 3.94 4.67 12.43
CA LEU A 166 2.57 4.39 12.89
C LEU A 166 2.29 2.90 12.84
N TYR A 167 1.75 2.36 13.93
CA TYR A 167 1.23 0.98 13.96
C TYR A 167 -0.29 0.97 13.84
N ILE A 168 -0.82 0.13 12.95
CA ILE A 168 -2.25 -0.10 12.77
C ILE A 168 -2.53 -1.60 12.93
N PRO A 169 -3.34 -2.03 13.91
CA PRO A 169 -3.74 -3.42 14.04
C PRO A 169 -4.64 -3.85 12.88
N ARG A 170 -4.57 -5.13 12.49
CA ARG A 170 -5.48 -5.71 11.49
C ARG A 170 -6.94 -5.52 11.86
N GLY A 171 -7.79 -5.29 10.86
CA GLY A 171 -9.21 -5.04 11.01
C GLY A 171 -9.61 -3.59 11.30
N PHE A 172 -8.66 -2.70 11.60
CA PHE A 172 -8.94 -1.28 11.83
C PHE A 172 -8.97 -0.52 10.51
N ALA A 173 -10.13 0.09 10.22
CA ALA A 173 -10.27 0.92 9.03
C ALA A 173 -9.33 2.14 9.11
N HIS A 174 -8.77 2.50 7.96
CA HIS A 174 -7.88 3.64 7.85
C HIS A 174 -7.83 4.20 6.43
N LYS A 175 -7.39 5.45 6.32
CA LYS A 175 -7.11 6.15 5.06
C LYS A 175 -5.95 7.13 5.25
N ALA A 176 -5.27 7.48 4.17
CA ALA A 176 -4.08 8.33 4.22
C ALA A 176 -4.02 9.35 3.09
N HIS A 177 -3.88 10.63 3.42
CA HIS A 177 -3.87 11.76 2.51
C HIS A 177 -2.56 12.55 2.62
N THR A 178 -1.95 12.91 1.49
CA THR A 178 -0.77 13.78 1.49
C THR A 178 -1.23 15.22 1.64
N VAL A 179 -0.86 15.86 2.74
CA VAL A 179 -1.21 17.25 3.06
C VAL A 179 -0.08 18.21 2.73
N THR A 180 -0.41 19.44 2.34
CA THR A 180 0.54 20.55 2.09
C THR A 180 0.24 21.74 3.00
N GLY A 181 1.19 22.68 3.11
CA GLY A 181 1.00 23.93 3.84
C GLY A 181 0.85 23.80 5.36
N VAL A 182 1.16 22.64 5.94
CA VAL A 182 0.97 22.39 7.38
C VAL A 182 2.02 23.09 8.24
N ASP A 183 3.24 23.27 7.72
CA ASP A 183 4.34 23.94 8.40
C ASP A 183 4.95 25.02 7.47
N ALA A 184 4.69 26.30 7.74
CA ALA A 184 5.18 27.43 6.95
C ALA A 184 6.72 27.54 6.88
N ASN A 185 7.43 26.84 7.77
CA ASN A 185 8.89 26.76 7.82
C ASN A 185 9.45 25.41 7.34
N SER A 186 8.61 24.47 6.92
CA SER A 186 9.07 23.19 6.37
C SER A 186 9.30 23.33 4.86
N SER A 187 10.46 22.91 4.38
CA SER A 187 10.74 22.77 2.95
C SER A 187 10.02 21.56 2.32
N HIS A 188 9.16 20.86 3.07
CA HIS A 188 8.48 19.63 2.67
C HIS A 188 7.09 19.89 2.08
N ASP A 189 6.87 21.07 1.49
CA ASP A 189 5.66 21.40 0.76
C ASP A 189 5.65 20.61 -0.57
N GLY A 190 5.23 19.33 -0.49
CA GLY A 190 5.51 18.37 -1.54
C GLY A 190 4.85 17.02 -1.34
N PHE A 191 5.38 16.03 -2.06
CA PHE A 191 4.86 14.68 -2.08
C PHE A 191 5.25 13.87 -0.84
N SER A 192 4.54 12.78 -0.59
CA SER A 192 4.86 11.85 0.48
C SER A 192 5.38 10.52 -0.04
N VAL A 193 6.32 9.92 0.69
CA VAL A 193 6.77 8.54 0.50
C VAL A 193 6.69 7.81 1.82
N HIS A 194 5.99 6.67 1.83
CA HIS A 194 5.99 5.79 2.99
C HIS A 194 6.16 4.33 2.57
N LEU A 195 6.76 3.56 3.47
CA LEU A 195 6.90 2.11 3.37
C LEU A 195 5.97 1.47 4.39
N THR A 196 5.23 0.45 4.00
CA THR A 196 4.49 -0.39 4.94
C THR A 196 5.25 -1.70 5.20
N LEU A 197 5.20 -2.17 6.44
CA LEU A 197 5.69 -3.47 6.88
C LEU A 197 4.49 -4.26 7.41
N ALA A 198 3.94 -5.11 6.55
CA ALA A 198 2.79 -5.96 6.82
C ALA A 198 3.24 -7.22 7.57
N ILE A 199 2.82 -7.36 8.81
CA ILE A 199 3.09 -8.54 9.65
C ILE A 199 2.08 -9.63 9.27
N GLU A 200 2.50 -10.56 8.41
CA GLU A 200 1.64 -11.63 7.89
C GLU A 200 1.45 -12.71 8.95
N VAL A 201 0.21 -12.95 9.36
CA VAL A 201 -0.14 -13.96 10.38
C VAL A 201 -0.32 -15.36 9.80
N GLU A 202 -0.47 -15.46 8.48
CA GLU A 202 -0.67 -16.69 7.75
C GLU A 202 0.30 -16.73 6.55
N PRO A 203 0.84 -17.90 6.20
CA PRO A 203 1.70 -18.00 5.02
C PRO A 203 0.89 -17.70 3.76
N PRO A 204 1.35 -16.81 2.86
CA PRO A 204 0.58 -16.37 1.68
C PRO A 204 0.37 -17.48 0.64
N PHE A 205 1.13 -18.58 0.75
CA PHE A 205 1.03 -19.74 -0.11
C PHE A 205 0.83 -20.99 0.75
N LEU A 206 -0.42 -21.28 1.14
CA LEU A 206 -0.77 -22.63 1.55
C LEU A 206 -0.55 -23.52 0.32
N LYS A 207 0.39 -24.48 0.41
CA LYS A 207 0.44 -25.59 -0.54
C LYS A 207 -0.90 -26.31 -0.44
N ALA A 208 -1.75 -26.14 -1.46
CA ALA A 208 -2.80 -27.10 -1.76
C ALA A 208 -2.16 -28.42 -2.22
#